data_AF-A0A151IX61-F1
#
_entry.id   AF-A0A151IX61-F1
#
_cell.length_a   1.000
_cell.length_b   1.000
_cell.length_c   1.000
_cell.angle_alpha   90.00
_cell.angle_beta   90.00
_cell.angle_gamma   90.00
#
_symmetry.space_group_name_H-M   'P 1'
#
loop_
_entity.id
_entity.type
_entity.pdbx_description
1 polymer ?
#
loop_
_entity_poly.entity_id
_entity_poly.type
_entity_poly.pdbx_seq_one_letter_code
_entity_poly.pdbx_strand_id
1 'polypeptide(L)' 'MGIYYSVLQLFEYLNAPFTITDSIYGSTFFIATVFHGIHVIIRTLFLLICLIRLYKIHFFSHHHFGFEAAT' A
#
# COMPACT_ATOMS: atom_id res chain seq x y z
N MET A 1 -2.72 -7.51 5.05
CA MET A 1 -3.90 -7.05 4.27
C MET A 1 -3.56 -6.17 3.07
N GLY A 2 -2.46 -5.39 3.07
CA GLY A 2 -2.20 -4.52 1.91
C GLY A 2 -1.84 -5.23 0.59
N ILE A 3 -1.18 -6.40 0.62
CA ILE A 3 -0.97 -7.20 -0.61
C ILE A 3 -2.32 -7.66 -1.22
N TYR A 4 -3.25 -8.10 -0.38
CA TYR A 4 -4.59 -8.50 -0.79
C TYR A 4 -5.37 -7.33 -1.41
N TYR A 5 -5.29 -6.15 -0.80
CA TYR A 5 -5.86 -4.92 -1.37
C TYR A 5 -5.25 -4.59 -2.74
N SER A 6 -3.93 -4.63 -2.89
CA SER A 6 -3.28 -4.31 -4.17
C SER A 6 -3.66 -5.27 -5.31
N VAL A 7 -3.85 -6.56 -5.00
CA VAL A 7 -4.30 -7.55 -6.00
C VAL A 7 -5.74 -7.28 -6.45
N LEU A 8 -6.64 -7.00 -5.51
CA LEU A 8 -8.02 -6.63 -5.82
C LEU A 8 -8.12 -5.31 -6.60
N GLN A 9 -7.33 -4.30 -6.23
CA GLN A 9 -7.30 -3.01 -6.91
C GLN A 9 -6.81 -3.15 -8.36
N LEU A 10 -5.84 -4.03 -8.61
CA LEU A 10 -5.39 -4.35 -9.97
C LEU A 10 -6.49 -5.07 -10.77
N PHE A 11 -7.19 -6.03 -10.15
CA PHE A 11 -8.31 -6.72 -10.78
C PHE A 11 -9.44 -5.74 -11.14
N GLU A 12 -9.73 -4.77 -10.28
CA GLU A 12 -10.70 -3.70 -10.56
C GLU A 12 -10.29 -2.88 -11.78
N TYR A 13 -9.03 -2.47 -11.89
CA TYR A 13 -8.54 -1.71 -13.05
C TYR A 13 -8.56 -2.49 -14.36
N LEU A 14 -8.34 -3.81 -14.32
CA LEU A 14 -8.39 -4.65 -15.53
C LEU A 14 -9.82 -4.90 -16.03
N ASN A 15 -10.81 -4.90 -15.13
CA ASN A 15 -12.21 -5.14 -15.48
C ASN A 15 -13.06 -3.86 -15.61
N ALA A 16 -12.48 -2.68 -15.33
CA ALA A 16 -13.19 -1.42 -15.43
C ALA A 16 -13.59 -1.13 -16.90
N PRO A 17 -14.85 -0.79 -17.18
CA PRO A 17 -15.32 -0.48 -18.52
C PRO A 17 -14.96 0.94 -18.99
N PHE A 18 -14.19 1.68 -18.19
CA PHE A 18 -13.79 3.06 -18.45
C PHE A 18 -12.30 3.24 -18.20
N THR A 19 -11.69 4.13 -18.97
CA THR A 19 -10.28 4.48 -18.88
C THR A 19 -10.09 5.81 -18.13
N ILE A 20 -8.85 6.17 -17.80
CA ILE A 20 -8.52 7.45 -17.15
C ILE A 20 -8.97 8.67 -17.97
N THR A 21 -9.11 8.51 -19.28
CA THR A 21 -9.51 9.57 -20.22
C THR A 21 -11.01 9.63 -20.48
N ASP A 22 -11.81 8.68 -19.99
CA ASP A 22 -13.21 8.51 -20.42
C ASP A 22 -14.22 9.48 -19.81
N SER A 23 -13.82 10.39 -18.92
CA SER A 23 -14.63 11.51 -18.40
C SER A 23 -13.97 12.13 -17.17
N ILE A 24 -14.63 13.14 -16.59
CA ILE A 24 -14.34 13.66 -15.26
C ILE A 24 -14.44 12.55 -14.20
N TYR A 25 -15.38 11.61 -14.34
CA TYR A 25 -15.51 10.48 -13.41
C TYR A 25 -14.30 9.54 -13.49
N GLY A 26 -13.91 9.11 -14.70
CA GLY A 26 -12.75 8.25 -14.89
C GLY A 26 -11.47 8.88 -14.34
N SER A 27 -11.19 10.13 -14.72
CA SER A 27 -9.99 10.84 -14.26
C SER A 27 -9.94 11.02 -12.74
N THR A 28 -11.05 11.43 -12.10
CA THR A 28 -11.11 11.59 -10.63
C THR A 28 -11.01 10.26 -9.89
N PHE A 29 -11.68 9.22 -10.38
CA PHE A 29 -11.63 7.87 -9.81
C PHE A 29 -10.20 7.32 -9.80
N PHE A 30 -9.53 7.32 -10.97
CA PHE A 30 -8.17 6.78 -11.08
C PHE A 30 -7.15 7.60 -10.28
N ILE A 31 -7.25 8.93 -10.24
CA ILE A 31 -6.32 9.76 -9.45
C ILE A 31 -6.46 9.46 -7.95
N ALA A 32 -7.70 9.40 -7.43
CA ALA A 32 -7.95 9.15 -6.01
C ALA A 32 -7.47 7.74 -5.59
N THR A 33 -7.79 6.73 -6.39
CA THR A 33 -7.44 5.32 -6.11
C THR A 33 -5.96 5.04 -6.31
N VAL A 34 -5.28 5.68 -7.28
CA VAL A 34 -3.82 5.57 -7.45
C VAL A 34 -3.08 6.22 -6.29
N PHE A 35 -3.48 7.41 -5.85
CA PHE A 35 -2.84 8.07 -4.70
C PHE A 35 -2.96 7.22 -3.44
N HIS A 36 -4.16 6.70 -3.16
CA HIS A 36 -4.38 5.78 -2.06
C HIS A 36 -3.59 4.47 -2.21
N GLY A 37 -3.56 3.90 -3.42
CA GLY A 37 -2.81 2.67 -3.73
C GLY A 37 -1.32 2.81 -3.45
N ILE A 38 -0.71 3.94 -3.82
CA ILE A 38 0.70 4.23 -3.51
C ILE A 38 0.94 4.24 -2.00
N HIS A 39 0.08 4.92 -1.24
CA HIS A 39 0.18 4.97 0.22
C HIS A 39 0.11 3.58 0.87
N VAL A 40 -0.79 2.72 0.39
CA VAL A 40 -0.91 1.34 0.89
C VAL A 40 0.35 0.53 0.57
N ILE A 41 0.92 0.67 -0.62
CA ILE A 41 2.17 -0.01 -0.99
C ILE A 41 3.32 0.42 -0.08
N ILE A 42 3.51 1.73 0.13
CA ILE A 42 4.56 2.25 1.02
C ILE A 42 4.39 1.68 2.44
N ARG A 43 3.17 1.68 2.98
CA ARG A 43 2.89 1.10 4.30
C ARG A 43 3.19 -0.39 4.37
N THR A 44 2.84 -1.16 3.34
CA THR A 44 3.15 -2.60 3.30
C THR A 44 4.65 -2.86 3.27
N LEU A 45 5.41 -2.07 2.52
CA LEU A 45 6.86 -2.20 2.45
C LEU A 45 7.50 -1.83 3.79
N PHE A 46 7.01 -0.77 4.44
CA PHE A 46 7.47 -0.36 5.77
C PHE A 46 7.26 -1.47 6.82
N LEU A 47 6.08 -2.09 6.84
CA LEU A 47 5.79 -3.24 7.70
C LEU A 47 6.66 -4.45 7.35
N LEU A 48 6.90 -4.73 6.07
CA LEU A 48 7.77 -5.81 5.63
C LEU A 48 9.20 -5.62 6.13
N ILE A 49 9.75 -4.40 6.03
CA ILE A 49 11.09 -4.08 6.55
C ILE A 49 11.12 -4.24 8.07
N CYS A 50 10.08 -3.83 8.78
CA CYS A 50 9.98 -4.05 10.23
C CYS A 50 9.93 -5.54 10.60
N LEU A 51 9.22 -6.36 9.83
CA LEU A 51 9.18 -7.82 9.99
C LEU A 51 10.55 -8.46 9.74
N ILE A 52 11.24 -8.06 8.66
CA ILE A 52 12.59 -8.55 8.33
C ILE A 52 13.58 -8.18 9.45
N ARG A 53 13.50 -6.95 9.98
CA ARG A 53 14.33 -6.52 11.11
C ARG A 53 14.06 -7.33 12.38
N LEU A 54 12.80 -7.74 12.61
CA LEU A 54 12.41 -8.59 13.73
C LEU A 54 12.99 -10.00 13.59
N TYR A 55 12.89 -10.59 12.39
CA TYR A 55 13.35 -11.95 12.13
C TYR A 55 14.88 -12.10 12.20
N LYS A 56 15.65 -11.05 11.89
CA LYS A 56 17.12 -11.07 12.01
C LYS A 56 17.64 -10.84 13.44
N ILE A 57 16.77 -10.89 14.47
CA ILE A 57 17.10 -10.78 15.91
C ILE A 57 17.92 -9.50 16.23
N HIS A 58 17.75 -8.42 15.45
CA HIS A 58 18.38 -7.13 15.72
C HIS A 58 17.50 -6.26 16.63
N PHE A 59 16.89 -6.87 17.64
CA PHE A 59 16.13 -6.15 18.67
C PHE A 59 16.76 -6.43 20.03
N PHE A 60 17.82 -5.69 20.35
CA PHE A 60 18.23 -5.51 21.73
C PHE A 60 17.31 -4.45 22.36
N SER A 61 16.20 -4.92 22.93
CA SER A 61 15.33 -4.39 23.99
C SER A 61 15.09 -2.88 24.25
N HIS A 62 15.55 -1.89 23.47
CA HIS A 62 15.47 -0.49 23.95
C HIS A 62 15.10 0.65 22.98
N HIS A 63 14.80 0.41 21.69
CA HIS A 63 14.30 1.47 20.80
C HIS A 63 13.26 0.95 19.78
N HIS A 64 11.98 1.16 20.08
CA HIS A 64 10.84 0.68 19.28
C HIS A 64 10.27 1.73 18.30
N PHE A 65 11.00 2.81 18.00
CA PHE A 65 10.49 3.90 17.16
C PHE A 65 10.04 3.45 15.75
N GLY A 66 10.77 2.51 15.14
CA GLY A 66 10.41 2.01 13.82
C GLY A 66 9.16 1.12 13.79
N PHE A 67 8.76 0.52 14.91
CA PHE A 67 7.51 -0.26 15.01
C PHE A 67 6.31 0.67 15.32
N GLU A 68 6.54 1.70 16.13
CA GLU A 68 5.52 2.70 16.46
C GLU A 68 5.16 3.59 15.26
N ALA A 69 6.13 3.94 14.41
CA ALA A 69 5.89 4.62 13.14
C ALA A 69 5.17 3.76 12.07
N ALA A 70 4.99 2.45 12.33
CA ALA A 70 4.29 1.55 11.42
C ALA A 70 2.77 1.50 11.67
N THR A 71 2.34 2.04 12.83
CA THR A 71 0.94 2.16 13.25
C THR A 71 0.35 3.42 12.60
#